data_AF-A0A2T2UET0-F1
#
_entry.id   AF-A0A2T2UET0-F1
#
_cell.length_a   1.000
_cell.length_b   1.000
_cell.length_c   1.000
_cell.angle_alpha   90.00
_cell.angle_beta   90.00
_cell.angle_gamma   90.00
#
_symmetry.space_group_name_H-M   'P 1'
#
loop_
_entity.id
_entity.type
_entity.pdbx_description
1 polymer ?
#
loop_
_entity_poly.entity_id
_entity_poly.type
_entity_poly.pdbx_seq_one_letter_code
_entity_poly.pdbx_strand_id
1 'polypeptide(L)'
;LSAAEARYKQQVARYEQTVLTAFREVKAALVAYDKQRQRYREVQQQVETATDAFQTQRDRYERGIGDLLSLLDAERTLVQARTRLAGVRLAVVNARLALHRALGGPWTDTPPPDDPRLLQ
;
A
#
# COMPACT_ATOMS: atom_id res chain seq x y z
N LEU A 1 -1.52 -40.74 30.14
CA LEU A 1 -2.68 -39.84 29.90
C LEU A 1 -2.29 -38.36 29.97
N SER A 2 -1.50 -37.91 30.96
CA SER A 2 -1.05 -36.51 31.10
C SER A 2 -0.27 -35.95 29.89
N ALA A 3 0.61 -36.74 29.25
CA ALA A 3 1.39 -36.27 28.10
C ALA A 3 0.54 -35.98 26.86
N ALA A 4 -0.52 -36.78 26.61
CA ALA A 4 -1.44 -36.55 25.50
C ALA A 4 -2.31 -35.32 25.74
N GLU A 5 -2.77 -35.12 26.98
CA GLU A 5 -3.54 -33.94 27.38
C GLU A 5 -2.69 -32.65 27.29
N ALA A 6 -1.43 -32.69 27.72
CA ALA A 6 -0.52 -31.57 27.58
C ALA A 6 -0.28 -31.18 26.11
N ARG A 7 -0.08 -32.17 25.22
CA ARG A 7 0.05 -31.95 23.77
C ARG A 7 -1.23 -31.35 23.17
N TYR A 8 -2.40 -31.81 23.60
CA TYR A 8 -3.67 -31.24 23.16
C TYR A 8 -3.80 -29.76 23.56
N LYS A 9 -3.54 -29.42 24.82
CA LYS A 9 -3.56 -28.02 25.31
C LYS A 9 -2.57 -27.14 24.54
N GLN A 10 -1.38 -27.66 24.24
CA GLN A 10 -0.39 -26.97 23.42
C GLN A 10 -0.91 -26.70 22.00
N GLN A 11 -1.59 -27.67 21.38
CA GLN A 11 -2.15 -27.49 20.04
C GLN A 11 -3.31 -26.49 20.01
N VAL A 12 -4.18 -26.49 21.03
CA VAL A 12 -5.24 -25.48 21.18
C VAL A 12 -4.65 -24.08 21.32
N ALA A 13 -3.66 -23.90 22.21
CA ALA A 13 -3.01 -22.60 22.40
C ALA A 13 -2.31 -22.10 21.11
N ARG A 14 -1.70 -23.01 20.34
CA ARG A 14 -1.12 -22.69 19.02
C ARG A 14 -2.18 -22.22 18.03
N TYR A 15 -3.31 -22.91 17.97
CA TYR A 15 -4.44 -22.51 17.11
C TYR A 15 -4.96 -21.12 17.49
N GLU A 16 -5.21 -20.87 18.77
CA GLU A 16 -5.65 -19.56 19.28
C GLU A 16 -4.65 -18.46 18.91
N GLN A 17 -3.35 -18.73 19.08
CA GLN A 17 -2.30 -17.79 18.70
C GLN A 17 -2.30 -17.49 17.19
N THR A 18 -2.48 -18.50 16.33
CA THR A 18 -2.56 -18.31 14.88
C THR A 18 -3.75 -17.43 14.51
N VAL A 19 -4.93 -17.68 15.09
CA VAL A 19 -6.14 -16.88 14.82
C VAL A 19 -5.95 -15.42 15.27
N LEU A 20 -5.42 -15.19 16.47
CA LEU A 20 -5.15 -13.85 16.98
C LEU A 20 -4.11 -13.10 16.13
N THR A 21 -3.11 -13.82 15.61
CA THR A 21 -2.09 -13.25 14.72
C THR A 21 -2.69 -12.82 13.40
N ALA A 22 -3.48 -13.70 12.75
CA ALA A 22 -4.17 -13.38 11.51
C ALA A 22 -5.09 -12.15 11.67
N PHE A 23 -5.84 -12.07 12.77
CA PHE A 23 -6.71 -10.92 13.03
C PHE A 23 -5.93 -9.60 13.18
N ARG A 24 -4.78 -9.63 13.85
CA ARG A 24 -3.89 -8.47 13.98
C ARG A 24 -3.32 -8.05 12.62
N GLU A 25 -2.89 -8.99 11.80
CA GLU A 25 -2.34 -8.73 10.46
C GLU A 25 -3.39 -8.09 9.53
N VAL A 26 -4.61 -8.62 9.51
CA VAL A 26 -5.73 -8.04 8.75
C VAL A 26 -6.02 -6.61 9.20
N LYS A 27 -6.10 -6.39 10.52
CA LYS A 27 -6.34 -5.05 11.07
C LYS A 27 -5.22 -4.07 10.68
N ALA A 28 -3.96 -4.49 10.78
CA ALA A 28 -2.83 -3.68 10.40
C ALA A 28 -2.86 -3.33 8.90
N ALA A 29 -3.17 -4.30 8.04
CA ALA A 29 -3.27 -4.09 6.60
C ALA A 29 -4.42 -3.16 6.21
N LEU A 30 -5.59 -3.27 6.87
CA LEU A 30 -6.72 -2.35 6.67
C LEU A 30 -6.35 -0.91 7.00
N VAL A 31 -5.74 -0.69 8.18
CA VAL A 31 -5.30 0.65 8.60
C VAL A 31 -4.25 1.21 7.64
N ALA A 32 -3.30 0.39 7.20
CA ALA A 32 -2.29 0.82 6.24
C ALA A 32 -2.90 1.22 4.89
N TYR A 33 -3.86 0.43 4.39
CA TYR A 33 -4.56 0.73 3.15
C TYR A 33 -5.36 2.04 3.23
N ASP A 34 -6.10 2.26 4.32
CA ASP A 34 -6.89 3.47 4.48
C ASP A 34 -6.01 4.74 4.60
N LYS A 35 -4.95 4.68 5.41
CA LYS A 35 -3.96 5.77 5.49
C LYS A 35 -3.36 6.11 4.14
N GLN A 36 -3.06 5.10 3.33
CA GLN A 36 -2.46 5.33 2.02
C GLN A 36 -3.46 5.91 1.01
N ARG A 37 -4.75 5.57 1.13
CA ARG A 37 -5.83 6.22 0.38
C ARG A 37 -6.03 7.67 0.80
N GLN A 38 -5.94 7.98 2.09
CA GLN A 38 -6.00 9.36 2.56
C GLN A 38 -4.83 10.18 1.98
N ARG A 39 -3.61 9.67 2.09
CA ARG A 39 -2.41 10.29 1.51
C ARG A 39 -2.53 10.50 0.00
N TYR A 40 -3.17 9.58 -0.72
CA TYR A 40 -3.44 9.74 -2.14
C TYR A 40 -4.28 10.99 -2.44
N ARG A 41 -5.35 11.22 -1.68
CA ARG A 41 -6.19 12.42 -1.85
C ARG A 41 -5.41 13.70 -1.54
N GLU A 42 -4.63 13.70 -0.46
CA GLU A 42 -3.80 14.86 -0.09
C GLU A 42 -2.77 15.20 -1.18
N VAL A 43 -2.13 14.20 -1.77
CA VAL A 43 -1.16 14.42 -2.86
C VAL A 43 -1.84 14.77 -4.19
N GLN A 44 -3.07 14.31 -4.43
CA GLN A 44 -3.86 14.83 -5.56
C GLN A 44 -4.10 16.33 -5.42
N GLN A 45 -4.50 16.80 -4.23
CA GLN A 45 -4.69 18.24 -3.99
C GLN A 45 -3.39 19.03 -4.23
N GLN A 46 -2.22 18.49 -3.86
CA GLN A 46 -0.94 19.12 -4.14
C GLN A 46 -0.66 19.24 -5.65
N VAL A 47 -1.07 18.25 -6.46
CA VAL A 47 -0.93 18.31 -7.92
C VAL A 47 -1.85 19.38 -8.50
N GLU A 48 -3.06 19.51 -8.00
CA GLU A 48 -3.99 20.58 -8.41
C GLU A 48 -3.40 21.96 -8.12
N THR A 49 -2.98 22.21 -6.88
CA THR A 49 -2.37 23.50 -6.51
C THR A 49 -1.10 23.81 -7.32
N ALA A 50 -0.25 22.81 -7.58
CA ALA A 50 0.93 23.00 -8.41
C ALA A 50 0.57 23.24 -9.89
N THR A 51 -0.54 22.69 -10.36
CA THR A 51 -1.05 22.91 -11.72
C THR A 51 -1.52 24.36 -11.87
N ASP A 52 -2.28 24.87 -10.90
CA ASP A 52 -2.76 26.26 -10.90
C ASP A 52 -1.61 27.26 -10.84
N ALA A 53 -0.60 26.98 -10.01
CA ALA A 53 0.61 27.80 -9.93
C ALA A 53 1.38 27.83 -11.27
N PHE A 54 1.55 26.68 -11.92
CA PHE A 54 2.17 26.60 -13.24
C PHE A 54 1.37 27.38 -14.29
N GLN A 55 0.05 27.23 -14.33
CA GLN A 55 -0.81 27.99 -15.26
C GLN A 55 -0.69 29.49 -15.03
N THR A 56 -0.68 29.93 -13.77
CA THR A 56 -0.51 31.35 -13.43
C THR A 56 0.84 31.91 -13.91
N GLN A 57 1.93 31.18 -13.71
CA GLN A 57 3.26 31.62 -14.18
C GLN A 57 3.36 31.60 -15.71
N ARG A 58 2.74 30.60 -16.35
CA ARG A 58 2.67 30.52 -17.80
C ARG A 58 1.95 31.73 -18.39
N ASP A 59 0.78 32.09 -17.85
CA ASP A 59 0.01 33.26 -18.29
C ASP A 59 0.81 34.56 -18.13
N ARG A 60 1.55 34.71 -17.03
CA ARG A 60 2.42 35.87 -16.80
C ARG A 60 3.56 35.95 -17.81
N TYR A 61 4.21 34.83 -18.09
CA TYR A 61 5.28 34.75 -19.07
C TYR A 61 4.78 35.04 -20.49
N GLU A 62 3.65 34.46 -20.91
CA GLU A 62 3.02 34.70 -22.21
C GLU A 62 2.58 36.16 -22.41
N ARG A 63 2.23 36.86 -21.31
CA ARG A 63 1.91 38.30 -21.32
C ARG A 63 3.14 39.21 -21.19
N GLY A 64 4.35 38.64 -21.11
CA GLY A 64 5.61 39.40 -21.01
C GLY A 64 5.84 40.10 -19.65
N ILE A 65 5.05 39.77 -18.63
CA ILE A 65 5.18 40.35 -17.27
C ILE A 65 5.87 39.41 -16.28
N GLY A 66 6.05 38.14 -16.65
CA GLY A 66 6.76 37.12 -15.86
C GLY A 66 8.08 36.71 -16.52
N ASP A 67 8.99 36.16 -15.73
CA ASP A 67 10.28 35.67 -16.22
C ASP A 67 10.27 34.14 -16.45
N LEU A 68 11.16 33.67 -17.32
CA LEU A 68 11.26 32.25 -17.70
C LEU A 68 11.69 31.36 -16.52
N LEU A 69 12.49 31.86 -15.58
CA LEU A 69 12.94 31.06 -14.44
C LEU A 69 11.77 30.74 -13.50
N SER A 70 10.90 31.72 -13.24
CA SER A 70 9.66 31.52 -12.46
C SER A 70 8.72 30.50 -13.10
N LEU A 71 8.61 30.48 -14.43
CA LEU A 71 7.85 29.46 -15.16
C LEU A 71 8.45 28.06 -14.99
N LEU A 72 9.77 27.93 -15.21
CA LEU A 72 10.47 26.65 -15.09
C LEU A 72 10.46 26.10 -13.65
N ASP A 73 10.50 26.97 -12.65
CA ASP A 73 10.39 26.56 -11.24
C ASP A 73 8.99 26.04 -10.91
N ALA A 74 7.94 26.70 -11.40
CA ALA A 74 6.57 26.22 -11.27
C ALA A 74 6.35 24.88 -12.01
N GLU A 75 6.91 24.73 -13.21
CA GLU A 75 6.87 23.47 -13.96
C GLU A 75 7.60 22.35 -13.21
N ARG A 76 8.80 22.62 -12.68
CA ARG A 76 9.56 21.68 -11.86
C ARG A 76 8.76 21.22 -10.65
N THR A 77 8.08 22.15 -9.97
CA THR A 77 7.23 21.87 -8.82
C THR A 77 6.05 20.97 -9.20
N LEU A 78 5.38 21.25 -10.32
CA LEU A 78 4.30 20.42 -10.86
C LEU A 78 4.78 19.01 -11.21
N VAL A 79 5.93 18.86 -11.88
CA VAL A 79 6.49 17.55 -12.20
C VAL A 79 6.80 16.77 -10.93
N GLN A 80 7.44 17.39 -9.94
CA GLN A 80 7.71 16.75 -8.65
C GLN A 80 6.43 16.31 -7.94
N ALA A 81 5.37 17.12 -7.96
CA ALA A 81 4.06 16.74 -7.40
C ALA A 81 3.46 15.53 -8.11
N ARG A 82 3.53 15.48 -9.45
CA ARG A 82 3.06 14.34 -10.25
C ARG A 82 3.86 13.06 -9.99
N THR A 83 5.19 13.17 -9.84
CA THR A 83 6.04 12.04 -9.44
C THR A 83 5.66 11.51 -8.06
N ARG A 84 5.40 12.39 -7.08
CA ARG A 84 4.90 12.00 -5.76
C ARG A 84 3.56 11.28 -5.86
N LEU A 85 2.63 11.77 -6.68
CA LEU A 85 1.32 11.14 -6.89
C LEU A 85 1.46 9.72 -7.45
N ALA A 86 2.35 9.51 -8.42
CA ALA A 86 2.64 8.17 -8.96
C ALA A 86 3.17 7.21 -7.89
N GLY A 87 4.11 7.67 -7.05
CA GLY A 87 4.63 6.88 -5.93
C GLY A 87 3.56 6.54 -4.89
N VAL A 88 2.68 7.48 -4.56
CA VAL A 88 1.58 7.25 -3.61
C VAL A 88 0.54 6.28 -4.19
N ARG A 89 0.23 6.38 -5.48
CA ARG A 89 -0.65 5.43 -6.20
C ARG A 89 -0.10 4.00 -6.14
N LEU A 90 1.20 3.82 -6.39
CA LEU A 90 1.86 2.51 -6.26
C LEU A 90 1.71 1.97 -4.84
N ALA A 91 1.94 2.80 -3.83
CA ALA A 91 1.80 2.36 -2.44
C ALA A 91 0.35 2.05 -2.04
N VAL A 92 -0.68 2.70 -2.59
CA VAL A 92 -2.10 2.30 -2.40
C VAL A 92 -2.32 0.89 -2.95
N VAL A 93 -1.79 0.59 -4.14
CA VAL A 93 -1.91 -0.73 -4.77
C VAL A 93 -1.20 -1.80 -3.94
N ASN A 94 0.01 -1.52 -3.45
CA ASN A 94 0.75 -2.44 -2.59
C ASN A 94 0.03 -2.70 -1.26
N ALA A 95 -0.55 -1.66 -0.64
CA ALA A 95 -1.32 -1.81 0.58
C ALA A 95 -2.60 -2.65 0.36
N ARG A 96 -3.26 -2.48 -0.79
CA ARG A 96 -4.39 -3.33 -1.18
C ARG A 96 -3.96 -4.79 -1.37
N LEU A 97 -2.82 -5.04 -2.01
CA LEU A 97 -2.29 -6.40 -2.18
C LEU A 97 -1.93 -7.04 -0.83
N ALA A 98 -1.33 -6.28 0.09
CA ALA A 98 -1.04 -6.74 1.45
C ALA A 98 -2.32 -7.09 2.21
N LEU A 99 -3.37 -6.29 2.08
CA LEU A 99 -4.68 -6.60 2.65
C LEU A 99 -5.29 -7.88 2.06
N HIS A 100 -5.22 -8.07 0.74
CA HIS A 100 -5.67 -9.30 0.11
C HIS A 100 -4.90 -10.53 0.63
N ARG A 101 -3.58 -10.42 0.85
CA ARG A 101 -2.76 -11.49 1.44
C ARG A 101 -3.16 -11.78 2.89
N ALA A 102 -3.34 -10.75 3.72
CA ALA A 102 -3.72 -10.91 5.12
C ALA A 102 -5.11 -11.55 5.29
N LEU A 103 -6.05 -11.26 4.38
CA LEU A 103 -7.37 -11.89 4.34
C LEU A 103 -7.35 -13.34 3.86
N GLY A 104 -6.19 -13.85 3.47
CA GLY A 104 -6.02 -15.20 2.96
C GLY A 104 -6.44 -15.35 1.48
N GLY A 105 -6.30 -14.29 0.68
CA GLY A 105 -6.44 -14.36 -0.78
C GLY A 105 -5.63 -15.53 -1.35
N PRO A 106 -6.07 -16.14 -2.48
CA PRO A 106 -5.74 -17.52 -2.85
C PRO A 106 -4.26 -17.82 -2.62
N TRP A 107 -4.01 -18.53 -1.50
CA TRP A 107 -2.75 -19.20 -1.25
C TRP A 107 -2.63 -20.21 -2.38
N THR A 108 -1.56 -20.18 -3.15
CA THR A 108 -1.28 -21.13 -4.25
C THR A 108 -1.93 -22.49 -4.00
N ASP A 109 -2.90 -22.86 -4.84
CA ASP A 109 -3.77 -24.03 -4.67
C ASP A 109 -3.04 -25.32 -5.03
N THR A 110 -1.87 -25.55 -4.43
CA THR A 110 -1.13 -26.79 -4.54
C THR A 110 -0.29 -26.96 -3.28
N PRO A 111 -0.86 -27.52 -2.19
CA PRO A 111 -0.01 -28.35 -1.35
C PRO A 111 0.65 -29.38 -2.28
N PRO A 112 1.98 -29.56 -2.24
CA PRO A 112 2.58 -30.68 -2.97
C PRO A 112 1.83 -31.94 -2.53
N PRO A 113 1.42 -32.81 -3.47
CA PRO A 113 0.81 -34.07 -3.07
C PRO A 113 1.80 -34.75 -2.12
N ASP A 114 1.37 -34.99 -0.87
CA ASP A 114 2.02 -35.97 -0.02
C ASP A 114 1.87 -37.31 -0.74
N ASP A 115 2.82 -37.63 -1.62
CA ASP A 115 2.87 -38.92 -2.27
C ASP A 115 3.67 -39.87 -1.37
N PRO A 116 3.00 -40.76 -0.60
CA PRO A 116 3.68 -41.75 0.22
C PRO A 116 4.49 -42.78 -0.60
N ARG A 117 4.43 -42.75 -1.94
CA ARG A 117 5.25 -43.60 -2.81
C ARG A 117 6.68 -43.11 -2.99
N LEU A 118 7.03 -41.90 -2.56
CA LEU A 118 8.42 -41.41 -2.61
C LEU A 118 9.29 -41.87 -1.42
N LEU A 119 8.71 -42.67 -0.51
CA LEU A 119 9.39 -43.29 0.63
C LEU A 119 9.46 -44.83 0.54
N GLN A 120 9.22 -45.42 -0.65
CA GLN A 120 9.43 -46.84 -0.93
C GLN A 120 10.48 -47.05 -2.02
#